data_AF-A0A2V6CT61-F1
#
_entry.id   AF-A0A2V6CT61-F1
#
_cell.length_a   1.000
_cell.length_b   1.000
_cell.length_c   1.000
_cell.angle_alpha   90.00
_cell.angle_beta   90.00
_cell.angle_gamma   90.00
#
_symmetry.space_group_name_H-M   'P 1'
#
loop_
_entity.id
_entity.type
_entity.pdbx_description
1 polymer ?
#
loop_
_entity_poly.entity_id
_entity_poly.type
_entity_poly.pdbx_seq_one_letter_code
_entity_poly.pdbx_strand_id
1 'polypeptide(L)'
;VSDKPALAVQEYVSGLVRALRSELDHKNLNRDVDALRDKPMTTEALARFILQGKPAPLRVRLHERDDFFAEAWNTGDMFLGIRESFSAAHRLHVPSFSDVQNAELFGKCNNPRGHGHRYVAEATVGGKYDERSGTLANFGELRSVLRQAIAPWRDKHLDLETKEFRERPSTGENIVRALWPKIDSGLQQRLVRLRLWETENNRFTLRRT
;
A
#
# COMPACT_ATOMS: atom_id res chain seq x y z
N VAL A 1 8.36 34.52 -9.31
CA VAL A 1 7.74 33.18 -9.29
C VAL A 1 6.27 33.39 -9.56
N SER A 2 5.80 33.01 -10.75
CA SER A 2 4.46 33.32 -11.24
C SER A 2 3.44 32.47 -10.50
N ASP A 3 2.60 33.12 -9.70
CA ASP A 3 1.33 32.58 -9.20
C ASP A 3 0.43 32.30 -10.41
N LYS A 4 0.45 31.05 -10.90
CA LYS A 4 -0.68 30.57 -11.68
C LYS A 4 -1.80 30.27 -10.68
N PRO A 5 -3.00 30.89 -10.81
CA PRO A 5 -4.09 30.66 -9.88
C PRO A 5 -4.47 29.18 -9.90
N ALA A 6 -4.82 28.62 -8.74
CA ALA A 6 -5.13 27.20 -8.56
C ALA A 6 -6.15 26.66 -9.60
N LEU A 7 -7.05 27.51 -10.10
CA LEU A 7 -7.99 27.21 -11.17
C LEU A 7 -7.29 26.79 -12.48
N ALA A 8 -6.23 27.49 -12.88
CA ALA A 8 -5.48 27.18 -14.11
C ALA A 8 -4.75 25.84 -14.01
N VAL A 9 -4.31 25.46 -12.80
CA VAL A 9 -3.71 24.14 -12.54
C VAL A 9 -4.76 23.05 -12.61
N GLN A 10 -5.96 23.28 -12.05
CA GLN A 10 -7.06 22.33 -12.09
C GLN A 10 -7.55 22.06 -13.53
N GLU A 11 -7.74 23.12 -14.33
CA GLU A 11 -8.13 22.99 -15.73
C GLU A 11 -7.08 22.23 -16.54
N TYR A 12 -5.80 22.54 -16.31
CA TYR A 12 -4.69 21.83 -16.92
C TYR A 12 -4.70 20.34 -16.60
N VAL A 13 -4.76 19.98 -15.32
CA VAL A 13 -4.81 18.57 -14.87
C VAL A 13 -6.03 17.86 -15.44
N SER A 14 -7.19 18.52 -15.44
CA SER A 14 -8.43 17.97 -16.02
C SER A 14 -8.30 17.71 -17.52
N GLY A 15 -7.60 18.60 -18.25
CA GLY A 15 -7.25 18.41 -19.66
C GLY A 15 -6.38 17.17 -19.90
N LEU A 16 -5.37 16.95 -19.05
CA LEU A 16 -4.52 15.76 -19.13
C LEU A 16 -5.30 14.47 -18.91
N VAL A 17 -6.17 14.45 -17.90
CA VAL A 17 -7.02 13.30 -17.61
C VAL A 17 -7.98 13.03 -18.77
N ARG A 18 -8.55 14.07 -19.39
CA ARG A 18 -9.43 13.93 -20.56
C ARG A 18 -8.68 13.37 -21.77
N ALA A 19 -7.46 13.85 -22.03
CA ALA A 19 -6.63 13.33 -23.11
C ALA A 19 -6.32 11.84 -22.90
N LEU A 20 -5.91 11.46 -21.69
CA LEU A 20 -5.65 10.07 -21.33
C LEU A 20 -6.90 9.18 -21.51
N ARG A 21 -8.08 9.66 -21.07
CA ARG A 21 -9.34 8.95 -21.29
C ARG A 21 -9.69 8.81 -22.76
N SER A 22 -9.53 9.87 -23.55
CA SER A 22 -9.76 9.79 -25.00
C SER A 22 -8.84 8.79 -25.70
N GLU A 23 -7.63 8.59 -25.16
CA GLU A 23 -6.67 7.63 -25.70
C GLU A 23 -7.00 6.19 -25.31
N LEU A 24 -7.45 5.93 -24.09
CA LEU A 24 -7.53 4.57 -23.52
C LEU A 24 -8.95 4.07 -23.21
N ASP A 25 -9.88 4.96 -22.90
CA ASP A 25 -11.20 4.59 -22.38
C ASP A 25 -12.07 3.95 -23.47
N HIS A 26 -12.82 2.92 -23.09
CA HIS A 26 -13.64 2.09 -23.99
C HIS A 26 -12.91 1.48 -25.22
N LYS A 27 -11.57 1.38 -25.17
CA LYS A 27 -10.77 0.76 -26.24
C LYS A 27 -10.23 -0.60 -25.83
N ASN A 28 -10.06 -1.48 -26.81
CA ASN A 28 -9.21 -2.65 -26.64
C ASN A 28 -7.74 -2.19 -26.71
N LEU A 29 -7.07 -2.14 -25.56
CA LEU A 29 -5.69 -1.62 -25.46
C LEU A 29 -4.68 -2.37 -26.34
N ASN A 30 -4.92 -3.64 -26.66
CA ASN A 30 -4.05 -4.44 -27.53
C ASN A 30 -4.29 -4.22 -29.03
N ARG A 31 -5.45 -3.67 -29.43
CA ARG A 31 -5.88 -3.58 -30.84
C ARG A 31 -6.08 -2.16 -31.33
N ASP A 32 -6.66 -1.32 -30.48
CA ASP A 32 -7.16 0.01 -30.83
C ASP A 32 -6.20 1.13 -30.40
N VAL A 33 -5.13 0.78 -29.67
CA VAL A 33 -4.11 1.72 -29.22
C VAL A 33 -2.76 1.31 -29.82
N ASP A 34 -2.36 1.97 -30.89
CA ASP A 34 -1.16 1.60 -31.67
C ASP A 34 0.11 1.53 -30.83
N ALA A 35 0.28 2.44 -29.88
CA ALA A 35 1.44 2.47 -29.01
C ALA A 35 1.51 1.32 -27.98
N LEU A 36 0.41 0.59 -27.80
CA LEU A 36 0.28 -0.59 -26.93
C LEU A 36 0.13 -1.91 -27.71
N ARG A 37 0.01 -1.82 -29.04
CA ARG A 37 0.00 -2.97 -29.94
C ARG A 37 1.28 -3.79 -29.73
N ASP A 38 1.12 -5.11 -29.59
CA ASP A 38 2.20 -6.08 -29.37
C ASP A 38 3.02 -5.91 -28.08
N LYS A 39 2.56 -5.09 -27.13
CA LYS A 39 3.16 -4.97 -25.79
C LYS A 39 2.45 -5.86 -24.77
N PRO A 40 3.16 -6.36 -23.74
CA PRO A 40 2.51 -7.00 -22.61
C PRO A 40 1.56 -6.01 -21.92
N MET A 41 0.31 -6.43 -21.68
CA MET A 41 -0.72 -5.60 -21.05
C MET A 41 -0.91 -5.96 -19.59
N THR A 42 0.13 -5.68 -18.80
CA THR A 42 0.11 -5.73 -17.35
C THR A 42 -0.17 -4.34 -16.76
N THR A 43 -0.56 -4.27 -15.49
CA THR A 43 -0.72 -3.00 -14.79
C THR A 43 0.58 -2.19 -14.79
N GLU A 44 1.73 -2.85 -14.63
CA GLU A 44 3.06 -2.22 -14.65
C GLU A 44 3.39 -1.61 -16.01
N ALA A 45 3.16 -2.36 -17.10
CA ALA A 45 3.41 -1.88 -18.45
C ALA A 45 2.52 -0.68 -18.79
N LEU A 46 1.24 -0.73 -18.41
CA LEU A 46 0.32 0.39 -18.60
C LEU A 46 0.70 1.61 -17.75
N ALA A 47 1.13 1.42 -16.49
CA ALA A 47 1.62 2.52 -15.66
C ALA A 47 2.85 3.21 -16.30
N ARG A 48 3.78 2.43 -16.88
CA ARG A 48 4.93 2.98 -17.63
C ARG A 48 4.51 3.71 -18.90
N PHE A 49 3.55 3.17 -19.64
CA PHE A 49 3.00 3.83 -20.82
C PHE A 49 2.42 5.21 -20.46
N ILE A 50 1.58 5.28 -19.43
CA ILE A 50 0.98 6.54 -18.97
C ILE A 50 2.06 7.54 -18.52
N LEU A 51 3.14 7.05 -17.88
CA LEU A 51 4.28 7.88 -17.45
C LEU A 51 5.01 8.53 -18.64
N GLN A 52 4.98 7.91 -19.82
CA GLN A 52 5.58 8.44 -21.06
C GLN A 52 4.70 9.46 -21.79
N GLY A 53 3.48 9.72 -21.29
CA GLY A 53 2.58 10.74 -21.82
C GLY A 53 3.21 12.13 -21.83
N LYS A 54 2.62 13.06 -22.60
CA LYS A 54 3.08 14.46 -22.66
C LYS A 54 2.00 15.39 -22.13
N PRO A 55 2.32 16.26 -21.15
CA PRO A 55 3.53 16.31 -20.32
C PRO A 55 3.76 15.02 -19.53
N ALA A 56 5.03 14.66 -19.32
CA ALA A 56 5.37 13.47 -18.55
C ALA A 56 5.20 13.75 -17.05
N PRO A 57 4.37 12.98 -16.32
CA PRO A 57 4.28 13.11 -14.88
C PRO A 57 5.56 12.61 -14.21
N LEU A 58 5.84 13.09 -12.99
CA LEU A 58 6.96 12.57 -12.18
C LEU A 58 6.72 11.13 -11.72
N ARG A 59 5.45 10.77 -11.51
CA ARG A 59 5.02 9.47 -11.01
C ARG A 59 3.61 9.16 -11.49
N VAL A 60 3.38 7.91 -11.86
CA VAL A 60 2.05 7.34 -12.08
C VAL A 60 1.83 6.23 -11.05
N ARG A 61 0.70 6.25 -10.35
CA ARG A 61 0.18 5.09 -9.63
C ARG A 61 -1.11 4.68 -10.32
N LEU A 62 -1.12 3.50 -10.92
CA LEU A 62 -2.27 2.94 -11.60
C LEU A 62 -2.89 1.85 -10.73
N HIS A 63 -4.14 2.05 -10.35
CA HIS A 63 -4.95 1.05 -9.66
C HIS A 63 -5.70 0.21 -10.69
N GLU A 64 -5.40 -1.08 -10.76
CA GLU A 64 -6.24 -2.02 -11.50
C GLU A 64 -7.47 -2.41 -10.67
N ARG A 65 -7.28 -2.49 -9.35
CA ARG A 65 -8.33 -2.69 -8.35
C ARG A 65 -8.04 -1.85 -7.12
N ASP A 66 -9.01 -1.73 -6.22
CA ASP A 66 -8.83 -1.00 -4.95
C ASP A 66 -7.73 -1.60 -4.06
N ASP A 67 -7.46 -2.90 -4.23
CA ASP A 67 -6.47 -3.66 -3.48
C ASP A 67 -5.14 -3.85 -4.22
N PHE A 68 -5.01 -3.43 -5.48
CA PHE A 68 -3.85 -3.74 -6.32
C PHE A 68 -3.47 -2.59 -7.24
N PHE A 69 -2.20 -2.20 -7.19
CA PHE A 69 -1.67 -1.12 -8.02
C PHE A 69 -0.24 -1.40 -8.49
N ALA A 70 0.10 -0.82 -9.64
CA ALA A 70 1.48 -0.59 -10.05
C ALA A 70 1.83 0.89 -9.93
N GLU A 71 3.11 1.19 -9.72
CA GLU A 71 3.60 2.55 -9.61
C GLU A 71 4.92 2.71 -10.35
N ALA A 72 4.98 3.72 -11.22
CA ALA A 72 6.10 4.01 -12.10
C ALA A 72 6.60 5.43 -11.83
N TRP A 73 7.91 5.59 -11.68
CA TRP A 73 8.56 6.87 -11.45
C TRP A 73 9.41 7.25 -12.65
N ASN A 74 9.53 8.54 -12.95
CA ASN A 74 10.34 9.04 -14.06
C ASN A 74 11.85 8.78 -13.92
N THR A 75 12.30 8.44 -12.71
CA THR A 75 13.65 7.94 -12.40
C THR A 75 13.90 6.52 -12.94
N GLY A 76 12.85 5.84 -13.42
CA GLY A 76 12.90 4.46 -13.88
C GLY A 76 12.46 3.44 -12.84
N ASP A 77 12.31 3.85 -11.58
CA ASP A 77 11.85 2.98 -10.49
C ASP A 77 10.42 2.50 -10.72
N MET A 78 10.21 1.22 -10.43
CA MET A 78 8.94 0.54 -10.57
C MET A 78 8.59 -0.15 -9.26
N PHE A 79 7.29 -0.16 -8.95
CA PHE A 79 6.77 -0.77 -7.75
C PHE A 79 5.45 -1.48 -8.02
N LEU A 80 5.21 -2.54 -7.26
CA LEU A 80 3.95 -3.27 -7.24
C LEU A 80 3.43 -3.27 -5.81
N GLY A 81 2.15 -2.98 -5.61
CA GLY A 81 1.55 -2.95 -4.28
C GLY A 81 0.23 -3.67 -4.20
N ILE A 82 0.02 -4.34 -3.06
CA ILE A 82 -1.23 -5.03 -2.75
C ILE A 82 -1.70 -4.68 -1.34
N ARG A 83 -3.03 -4.70 -1.15
CA ARG A 83 -3.69 -4.51 0.14
C ARG A 83 -4.39 -5.79 0.59
N GLU A 84 -4.36 -6.04 1.90
CA GLU A 84 -5.16 -7.09 2.53
C GLU A 84 -5.70 -6.55 3.87
N SER A 85 -6.98 -6.79 4.15
CA SER A 85 -7.60 -6.41 5.42
C SER A 85 -7.67 -7.58 6.40
N PHE A 86 -7.67 -7.25 7.69
CA PHE A 86 -7.97 -8.20 8.76
C PHE A 86 -8.64 -7.49 9.93
N SER A 87 -9.52 -8.21 10.61
CA SER A 87 -10.14 -7.74 11.85
C SER A 87 -9.34 -8.27 13.04
N ALA A 88 -9.07 -7.42 14.02
CA ALA A 88 -8.46 -7.85 15.28
C ALA A 88 -8.88 -6.92 16.43
N ALA A 89 -8.98 -7.49 17.62
CA ALA A 89 -9.19 -6.76 18.87
C ALA A 89 -7.86 -6.51 19.58
N HIS A 90 -7.78 -5.47 20.40
CA HIS A 90 -6.62 -5.18 21.24
C HIS A 90 -6.94 -4.23 22.41
N ARG A 91 -5.98 -4.06 23.32
CA ARG A 91 -5.95 -3.04 24.36
C ARG A 91 -4.56 -2.42 24.41
N LEU A 92 -4.47 -1.10 24.27
CA LEU A 92 -3.19 -0.42 24.48
C LEU A 92 -2.93 -0.31 25.98
N HIS A 93 -1.95 -1.07 26.46
CA HIS A 93 -1.58 -1.15 27.88
C HIS A 93 -0.10 -1.51 28.01
N VAL A 94 0.60 -0.87 28.93
CA VAL A 94 1.98 -1.19 29.31
C VAL A 94 1.95 -1.84 30.71
N PRO A 95 2.34 -3.12 30.85
CA PRO A 95 2.25 -3.83 32.13
C PRO A 95 3.04 -3.20 33.28
N SER A 96 4.14 -2.50 32.97
CA SER A 96 4.99 -1.85 33.96
C SER A 96 4.49 -0.47 34.41
N PHE A 97 3.42 0.05 33.80
CA PHE A 97 2.81 1.33 34.17
C PHE A 97 1.65 1.10 35.15
N SER A 98 1.44 2.04 36.07
CA SER A 98 0.21 2.07 36.88
C SER A 98 -1.03 2.27 36.00
N ASP A 99 -2.21 1.96 36.55
CA ASP A 99 -3.48 2.16 35.85
C ASP A 99 -3.70 3.63 35.48
N VAL A 100 -3.31 4.57 36.35
CA VAL A 100 -3.40 6.02 36.09
C VAL A 100 -2.51 6.40 34.92
N GLN A 101 -1.25 5.98 34.91
CA GLN A 101 -0.33 6.26 33.80
C GLN A 101 -0.83 5.68 32.47
N ASN A 102 -1.39 4.47 32.49
CA ASN A 102 -1.97 3.85 31.31
C ASN A 102 -3.21 4.61 30.80
N ALA A 103 -4.09 5.01 31.71
CA ALA A 103 -5.29 5.77 31.37
C ALA A 103 -4.94 7.16 30.82
N GLU A 104 -3.95 7.85 31.40
CA GLU A 104 -3.47 9.15 30.93
C GLU A 104 -2.82 9.04 29.54
N LEU A 105 -2.00 8.02 29.31
CA LEU A 105 -1.27 7.87 28.05
C LEU A 105 -2.18 7.41 26.89
N PHE A 106 -3.01 6.39 27.12
CA PHE A 106 -3.76 5.73 26.05
C PHE A 106 -5.25 6.07 26.04
N GLY A 107 -5.77 6.72 27.09
CA GLY A 107 -7.16 7.15 27.18
C GLY A 107 -8.14 6.03 26.87
N LYS A 108 -9.06 6.28 25.93
CA LYS A 108 -10.09 5.32 25.50
C LYS A 108 -9.51 4.00 24.98
N CYS A 109 -8.29 4.01 24.42
CA CYS A 109 -7.64 2.82 23.90
C CYS A 109 -7.15 1.86 25.00
N ASN A 110 -7.12 2.31 26.27
CA ASN A 110 -6.81 1.46 27.44
C ASN A 110 -8.03 0.77 28.06
N ASN A 111 -9.23 0.83 27.44
CA ASN A 111 -10.42 0.14 27.95
C ASN A 111 -10.09 -1.30 28.41
N PRO A 112 -10.34 -1.69 29.67
CA PRO A 112 -10.03 -3.02 30.18
C PRO A 112 -10.68 -4.18 29.40
N ARG A 113 -11.80 -3.92 28.71
CA ARG A 113 -12.47 -4.89 27.83
C ARG A 113 -11.91 -4.92 26.39
N GLY A 114 -10.92 -4.08 26.11
CA GLY A 114 -10.37 -3.88 24.77
C GLY A 114 -11.32 -3.14 23.83
N HIS A 115 -10.91 -3.09 22.57
CA HIS A 115 -11.66 -2.62 21.42
C HIS A 115 -11.08 -3.30 20.17
N GLY A 116 -11.55 -2.99 18.96
CA GLY A 116 -11.00 -3.62 17.76
C GLY A 116 -11.16 -2.77 16.52
N HIS A 117 -10.43 -3.18 15.47
CA HIS A 117 -10.38 -2.48 14.21
C HIS A 117 -10.43 -3.47 13.04
N ARG A 118 -10.90 -2.96 11.89
CA ARG A 118 -10.64 -3.58 10.60
C ARG A 118 -9.40 -2.93 10.01
N TYR A 119 -8.24 -3.51 10.31
CA TYR A 119 -6.97 -3.06 9.78
C TYR A 119 -6.86 -3.31 8.28
N VAL A 120 -6.09 -2.46 7.59
CA VAL A 120 -5.68 -2.67 6.19
C VAL A 120 -4.16 -2.60 6.11
N ALA A 121 -3.51 -3.64 5.60
CA ALA A 121 -2.08 -3.65 5.34
C ALA A 121 -1.82 -3.47 3.83
N GLU A 122 -1.00 -2.49 3.42
CA GLU A 122 -0.52 -2.31 2.04
C GLU A 122 0.97 -2.63 1.98
N ALA A 123 1.33 -3.75 1.37
CA ALA A 123 2.70 -4.11 1.05
C ALA A 123 3.06 -3.58 -0.34
N THR A 124 4.18 -2.88 -0.47
CA THR A 124 4.74 -2.44 -1.75
C THR A 124 6.13 -3.04 -1.93
N VAL A 125 6.33 -3.75 -3.04
CA VAL A 125 7.64 -4.23 -3.47
C VAL A 125 8.22 -3.34 -4.55
N GLY A 126 9.55 -3.20 -4.53
CA GLY A 126 10.33 -2.63 -5.62
C GLY A 126 11.16 -3.72 -6.29
N GLY A 127 11.65 -3.46 -7.49
CA GLY A 127 12.45 -4.43 -8.21
C GLY A 127 12.73 -4.04 -9.64
N LYS A 128 13.42 -4.94 -10.35
CA LYS A 128 13.69 -4.78 -11.77
C LYS A 128 12.43 -5.13 -12.58
N TYR A 129 11.98 -4.18 -13.39
CA TYR A 129 10.95 -4.42 -14.40
C TYR A 129 11.53 -5.22 -15.57
N ASP A 130 10.87 -6.30 -15.96
CA ASP A 130 11.21 -7.06 -17.16
C ASP A 130 10.36 -6.59 -18.34
N GLU A 131 11.00 -5.95 -19.32
CA GLU A 131 10.30 -5.40 -20.50
C GLU A 131 9.66 -6.47 -21.38
N ARG A 132 10.18 -7.71 -21.36
CA ARG A 132 9.67 -8.80 -22.19
C ARG A 132 8.35 -9.34 -21.65
N SER A 133 8.29 -9.57 -20.34
CA SER A 133 7.06 -10.05 -19.67
C SER A 133 6.12 -8.92 -19.28
N GLY A 134 6.62 -7.69 -19.15
CA GLY A 134 5.89 -6.55 -18.62
C GLY A 134 5.69 -6.61 -17.11
N THR A 135 6.40 -7.47 -16.37
CA THR A 135 6.16 -7.71 -14.95
C THR A 135 7.33 -7.27 -14.08
N LEU A 136 7.04 -6.89 -12.84
CA LEU A 136 8.07 -6.63 -11.81
C LEU A 136 8.14 -7.74 -10.75
N ALA A 137 6.98 -8.30 -10.40
CA ALA A 137 6.87 -9.37 -9.42
C ALA A 137 5.66 -10.25 -9.72
N ASN A 138 5.67 -11.47 -9.18
CA ASN A 138 4.50 -12.34 -9.23
C ASN A 138 3.45 -11.83 -8.24
N PHE A 139 2.31 -11.35 -8.76
CA PHE A 139 1.18 -10.89 -7.95
C PHE A 139 0.65 -11.96 -6.99
N GLY A 140 0.56 -13.21 -7.43
CA GLY A 140 0.08 -14.33 -6.62
C GLY A 140 0.99 -14.62 -5.43
N GLU A 141 2.30 -14.59 -5.65
CA GLU A 141 3.31 -14.72 -4.59
C GLU A 141 3.18 -13.58 -3.57
N LEU A 142 3.14 -12.33 -4.04
CA LEU A 142 3.01 -11.14 -3.19
C LEU A 142 1.75 -11.20 -2.31
N ARG A 143 0.61 -11.58 -2.91
CA ARG A 143 -0.67 -11.75 -2.20
C ARG A 143 -0.60 -12.88 -1.17
N SER A 144 -0.01 -14.01 -1.55
CA SER A 144 0.11 -15.18 -0.68
C SER A 144 0.95 -14.85 0.56
N VAL A 145 2.11 -14.21 0.38
CA VAL A 145 3.00 -13.83 1.47
C VAL A 145 2.32 -12.85 2.44
N LEU A 146 1.64 -11.82 1.92
CA LEU A 146 0.92 -10.86 2.78
C LEU A 146 -0.17 -11.56 3.61
N ARG A 147 -0.95 -12.45 2.98
CA ARG A 147 -2.00 -13.21 3.66
C ARG A 147 -1.46 -14.14 4.73
N GLN A 148 -0.39 -14.88 4.42
CA GLN A 148 0.25 -15.78 5.37
C GLN A 148 0.83 -15.03 6.57
N ALA A 149 1.41 -13.84 6.35
CA ALA A 149 1.91 -13.00 7.43
C ALA A 149 0.80 -12.48 8.36
N ILE A 150 -0.39 -12.20 7.82
CA ILE A 150 -1.55 -11.67 8.54
C ILE A 150 -2.39 -12.77 9.21
N ALA A 151 -2.44 -13.97 8.61
CA ALA A 151 -3.33 -15.05 9.04
C ALA A 151 -3.28 -15.37 10.56
N PRO A 152 -2.11 -15.34 11.24
CA PRO A 152 -2.05 -15.57 12.68
C PRO A 152 -2.78 -14.54 13.55
N TRP A 153 -3.12 -13.37 13.01
CA TRP A 153 -3.74 -12.25 13.74
C TRP A 153 -5.19 -11.99 13.34
N ARG A 154 -5.66 -12.64 12.28
CA ARG A 154 -7.03 -12.47 11.77
C ARG A 154 -8.03 -13.05 12.76
N ASP A 155 -9.02 -12.23 13.12
CA ASP A 155 -10.11 -12.56 14.04
C ASP A 155 -9.60 -12.96 15.43
N LYS A 156 -8.53 -12.27 15.88
CA LYS A 156 -7.86 -12.50 17.16
C LYS A 156 -7.82 -11.25 18.03
N HIS A 157 -7.72 -11.46 19.34
CA HIS A 157 -7.26 -10.45 20.26
C HIS A 157 -5.73 -10.42 20.27
N LEU A 158 -5.13 -9.35 19.72
CA LEU A 158 -3.68 -9.23 19.50
C LEU A 158 -2.87 -9.50 20.78
N ASP A 159 -3.23 -8.86 21.90
CA ASP A 159 -2.45 -8.97 23.14
C ASP A 159 -2.60 -10.33 23.85
N LEU A 160 -3.72 -11.04 23.64
CA LEU A 160 -4.05 -12.28 24.37
C LEU A 160 -3.71 -13.53 23.55
N GLU A 161 -3.92 -13.48 22.24
CA GLU A 161 -3.86 -14.65 21.36
C GLU A 161 -2.63 -14.66 20.45
N THR A 162 -1.82 -13.60 20.44
CA THR A 162 -0.56 -13.56 19.66
C THR A 162 0.64 -13.50 20.59
N LYS A 163 1.79 -14.00 20.14
CA LYS A 163 3.02 -13.97 20.96
C LYS A 163 3.70 -12.60 20.87
N GLU A 164 3.50 -11.93 19.75
CA GLU A 164 4.17 -10.68 19.39
C GLU A 164 3.80 -9.51 20.30
N PHE A 165 2.63 -9.49 20.93
CA PHE A 165 2.14 -8.35 21.70
C PHE A 165 1.91 -8.65 23.19
N ARG A 166 2.45 -9.75 23.72
CA ARG A 166 2.35 -10.07 25.15
C ARG A 166 3.13 -9.10 26.04
N GLU A 167 4.33 -8.74 25.62
CA GLU A 167 5.27 -7.92 26.40
C GLU A 167 5.45 -6.49 25.84
N ARG A 168 4.66 -6.12 24.82
CA ARG A 168 4.71 -4.79 24.22
C ARG A 168 3.32 -4.35 23.76
N PRO A 169 2.97 -3.06 23.87
CA PRO A 169 1.67 -2.57 23.46
C PRO A 169 1.48 -2.78 21.96
N SER A 170 0.29 -3.25 21.57
CA SER A 170 -0.14 -3.45 20.18
C SER A 170 -0.52 -2.14 19.47
N THR A 171 0.34 -1.11 19.59
CA THR A 171 0.17 0.13 18.82
C THR A 171 0.32 -0.13 17.32
N GLY A 172 -0.28 0.71 16.48
CA GLY A 172 -0.16 0.57 15.03
C GLY A 172 1.29 0.58 14.54
N GLU A 173 2.19 1.32 15.19
CA GLU A 173 3.64 1.30 14.89
C GLU A 173 4.27 -0.06 15.20
N ASN A 174 3.91 -0.68 16.33
CA ASN A 174 4.43 -1.99 16.71
C ASN A 174 3.85 -3.11 15.83
N ILE A 175 2.59 -2.99 15.41
CA ILE A 175 1.96 -3.91 14.47
C ILE A 175 2.68 -3.86 13.11
N VAL A 176 2.90 -2.67 12.53
CA VAL A 176 3.59 -2.56 11.23
C VAL A 176 5.05 -3.03 11.33
N ARG A 177 5.75 -2.77 12.44
CA ARG A 177 7.10 -3.30 12.70
C ARG A 177 7.13 -4.82 12.81
N ALA A 178 6.12 -5.42 13.43
CA ALA A 178 6.04 -6.87 13.57
C ALA A 178 5.68 -7.59 12.25
N LEU A 179 4.90 -6.94 11.37
CA LEU A 179 4.59 -7.48 10.04
C LEU A 179 5.77 -7.43 9.08
N TRP A 180 6.58 -6.36 9.12
CA TRP A 180 7.66 -6.15 8.17
C TRP A 180 8.55 -7.38 7.94
N PRO A 181 9.21 -7.97 8.96
CA PRO A 181 10.11 -9.10 8.74
C PRO A 181 9.39 -10.36 8.25
N LYS A 182 8.11 -10.55 8.59
CA LYS A 182 7.30 -11.70 8.12
C LYS A 182 7.03 -11.60 6.61
N ILE A 183 6.70 -10.39 6.16
CA ILE A 183 6.41 -10.13 4.75
C ILE A 183 7.71 -10.09 3.94
N ASP A 184 8.70 -9.35 4.42
CA ASP A 184 9.92 -9.06 3.68
C ASP A 184 10.80 -10.31 3.45
N SER A 185 10.85 -11.21 4.43
CA SER A 185 11.52 -12.50 4.27
C SER A 185 10.87 -13.36 3.17
N GLY A 186 9.54 -13.43 3.14
CA GLY A 186 8.78 -14.12 2.09
C GLY A 186 8.88 -13.46 0.70
N LEU A 187 9.33 -12.20 0.62
CA LEU A 187 9.50 -11.46 -0.64
C LEU A 187 10.96 -11.32 -1.06
N GLN A 188 11.88 -12.08 -0.47
CA GLN A 188 13.31 -12.03 -0.79
C GLN A 188 13.90 -10.62 -0.60
N GLN A 189 13.53 -9.94 0.49
CA GLN A 189 14.02 -8.60 0.84
C GLN A 189 13.61 -7.48 -0.13
N ARG A 190 12.58 -7.71 -0.97
CA ARG A 190 12.08 -6.74 -1.96
C ARG A 190 11.02 -5.78 -1.40
N LEU A 191 10.61 -5.91 -0.13
CA LEU A 191 9.63 -4.99 0.46
C LEU A 191 10.29 -3.61 0.62
N VAL A 192 9.71 -2.59 0.00
CA VAL A 192 10.22 -1.20 0.07
C VAL A 192 9.35 -0.31 0.93
N ARG A 193 8.07 -0.66 1.10
CA ARG A 193 7.13 0.08 1.93
C ARG A 193 6.04 -0.83 2.45
N LEU A 194 5.72 -0.68 3.73
CA LEU A 194 4.59 -1.31 4.38
C LEU A 194 3.77 -0.24 5.08
N ARG A 195 2.48 -0.19 4.78
CA ARG A 195 1.54 0.70 5.46
C ARG A 195 0.49 -0.11 6.19
N LEU A 196 0.11 0.36 7.37
CA LEU A 196 -1.00 -0.17 8.13
C LEU A 196 -1.98 0.97 8.40
N TRP A 197 -3.23 0.80 8.00
CA TRP A 197 -4.35 1.65 8.45
C TRP A 197 -5.04 0.92 9.59
N GLU A 198 -5.10 1.57 10.74
CA GLU A 198 -5.94 1.13 11.87
C GLU A 198 -7.36 1.67 11.68
N THR A 199 -7.46 2.93 11.23
CA THR A 199 -8.70 3.57 10.77
C THR A 199 -8.41 4.36 9.49
N GLU A 200 -9.43 4.98 8.90
CA GLU A 200 -9.25 5.88 7.75
C GLU A 200 -8.31 7.06 8.06
N ASN A 201 -8.28 7.50 9.33
CA ASN A 201 -7.52 8.66 9.79
C ASN A 201 -6.17 8.30 10.44
N ASN A 202 -5.97 7.03 10.81
CA ASN A 202 -4.75 6.57 11.49
C ASN A 202 -3.97 5.60 10.61
N ARG A 203 -2.81 6.05 10.12
CA ARG A 203 -1.95 5.27 9.23
C ARG A 203 -0.49 5.30 9.68
N PHE A 204 0.09 4.11 9.81
CA PHE A 204 1.48 3.89 10.17
C PHE A 204 2.24 3.39 8.94
N THR A 205 3.46 3.88 8.70
CA THR A 205 4.23 3.53 7.50
C THR A 205 5.68 3.27 7.82
N LEU A 206 6.19 2.10 7.41
CA LEU A 206 7.61 1.81 7.33
C LEU A 206 8.05 1.87 5.87
N ARG A 207 9.27 2.34 5.66
CA ARG A 207 9.96 2.34 4.37
C ARG A 207 11.35 1.77 4.58
N ARG A 208 11.82 1.03 3.58
CA ARG A 208 13.24 0.65 3.52
C ARG A 208 14.06 1.93 3.36
N THR A 209 15.07 2.08 4.21
CA THR A 209 16.09 3.14 4.15
C THR A 209 17.19 2.74 3.19
#